data_AF-A0A2K3MH51-F1
#
_entry.id   AF-A0A2K3MH51-F1
#
_cell.length_a   1.000
_cell.length_b   1.000
_cell.length_c   1.000
_cell.angle_alpha   90.00
_cell.angle_beta   90.00
_cell.angle_gamma   90.00
#
_symmetry.space_group_name_H-M   'P 1'
#
loop_
_entity.id
_entity.type
_entity.pdbx_description
1 polymer ?
#
loop_
_entity_poly.entity_id
_entity_poly.type
_entity_poly.pdbx_seq_one_letter_code
_entity_poly.pdbx_strand_id
1 'polypeptide(L)'
;MSKSTFNFSLVNDMNLYPEDYTTEGSVQTSTSNSMDDKQMREEYHLTPKDGNIQSDVVLLNGTPLKLTESLDIPELKPVIISSSSPIKVGPQSIVFVNVKGFKAPACAAS
;
A
#
# COMPACT_ATOMS: atom_id res chain seq x y z
N MET A 1 17.38 -5.66 -17.86
CA MET A 1 16.20 -4.79 -17.63
C MET A 1 16.36 -4.10 -16.29
N SER A 2 16.18 -2.78 -16.21
CA SER A 2 16.20 -2.06 -14.94
C SER A 2 15.02 -2.50 -14.08
N LYS A 3 15.30 -2.97 -12.87
CA LYS A 3 14.30 -3.31 -11.86
C LYS A 3 14.08 -2.07 -11.01
N SER A 4 13.05 -1.28 -11.30
CA SER A 4 12.74 -0.06 -10.56
C SER A 4 11.74 -0.34 -9.43
N THR A 5 12.03 0.19 -8.25
CA THR A 5 11.11 0.24 -7.11
C THR A 5 10.52 1.64 -7.02
N PHE A 6 9.22 1.72 -6.75
CA PHE A 6 8.54 3.01 -6.57
C PHE A 6 8.15 3.17 -5.11
N ASN A 7 8.25 4.41 -4.61
CA ASN A 7 7.80 4.77 -3.28
C ASN A 7 6.62 5.73 -3.43
N PHE A 8 5.50 5.41 -2.79
CA PHE A 8 4.31 6.27 -2.76
C PHE A 8 4.00 6.66 -1.33
N SER A 9 3.57 7.91 -1.13
CA SER A 9 3.06 8.39 0.15
C SER A 9 1.56 8.62 0.05
N LEU A 10 0.83 8.40 1.14
CA LEU A 10 -0.60 8.65 1.21
C LEU A 10 -0.87 9.84 2.12
N VAL A 11 -1.76 10.72 1.68
CA VAL A 11 -2.27 11.83 2.47
C VAL A 11 -3.77 11.59 2.66
N ASN A 12 -4.26 11.81 3.88
CA ASN A 12 -5.66 11.66 4.21
C ASN A 12 -6.35 13.04 4.09
N ASP A 13 -6.31 13.59 2.89
CA ASP A 13 -7.00 14.82 2.54
C ASP A 13 -8.06 14.56 1.45
N MET A 14 -8.93 15.54 1.27
CA MET A 14 -9.99 15.51 0.26
C MET A 14 -9.53 16.07 -1.08
N ASN A 15 -8.21 16.20 -1.29
CA ASN A 15 -7.70 16.87 -2.46
C ASN A 15 -7.64 15.90 -3.64
N LEU A 16 -8.60 16.03 -4.55
CA LEU A 16 -8.68 15.23 -5.78
C LEU A 16 -7.57 15.57 -6.79
N TYR A 17 -6.94 16.73 -6.63
CA TYR A 17 -5.84 17.21 -7.46
C TYR A 17 -4.72 17.73 -6.55
N PRO A 18 -3.87 16.83 -6.03
CA PRO A 18 -2.66 17.27 -5.34
C PRO A 18 -1.82 18.08 -6.32
N GLU A 19 -1.74 19.40 -6.09
CA GLU A 19 -0.73 20.24 -6.73
C GLU A 19 0.64 19.70 -6.31
N ASP A 20 1.53 19.48 -7.28
CA ASP A 20 2.91 19.05 -7.02
C ASP A 20 3.63 20.18 -6.26
N TYR A 21 3.50 20.22 -4.93
CA TYR A 21 4.24 21.18 -4.11
C TYR A 21 5.72 20.82 -4.13
N THR A 22 6.46 21.32 -5.12
CA THR A 22 7.91 21.48 -5.01
C THR A 22 8.17 22.58 -4.00
N THR A 23 8.56 22.18 -2.79
CA THR A 23 8.81 23.08 -1.66
C THR A 23 10.00 24.00 -1.93
N GLU A 24 9.75 25.26 -2.28
CA GLU A 24 10.64 26.36 -1.93
C GLU A 24 9.81 27.49 -1.32
N GLY A 25 10.04 27.77 -0.02
CA GLY A 25 9.43 28.90 0.68
C GLY A 25 8.35 28.49 1.67
N SER A 26 8.68 28.59 2.94
CA SER A 26 7.83 28.35 4.11
C SER A 26 6.46 29.06 4.04
N VAL A 27 5.38 28.28 3.96
CA VAL A 27 4.08 28.65 4.54
C VAL A 27 3.60 27.46 5.40
N GLN A 28 3.74 27.61 6.71
CA GLN A 28 3.01 26.79 7.67
C GLN A 28 1.53 27.12 7.57
N THR A 29 0.78 26.37 6.77
CA THR A 29 -0.66 26.16 7.03
C THR A 29 -0.80 24.92 7.88
N SER A 30 -0.90 25.14 9.18
CA SER A 30 -1.30 24.17 10.19
C SER A 30 -2.67 23.59 9.87
N THR A 31 -2.72 22.51 9.09
CA THR A 31 -3.80 21.51 9.17
C THR A 31 -3.18 20.16 8.87
N SER A 32 -2.77 19.46 9.92
CA SER A 32 -2.25 18.09 9.89
C SER A 32 -3.29 17.12 9.33
N ASN A 33 -3.30 16.93 8.00
CA ASN A 33 -4.02 15.86 7.30
C ASN A 33 -3.08 14.73 6.82
N SER A 34 -1.80 14.79 7.23
CA SER A 34 -0.90 13.65 7.16
C SER A 34 -1.48 12.48 7.96
N MET A 35 -1.35 11.25 7.45
CA MET A 35 -1.73 10.08 8.25
C MET A 35 -0.89 10.07 9.52
N ASP A 36 -1.55 10.00 10.67
CA ASP A 36 -0.89 9.98 11.97
C ASP A 36 0.08 8.80 12.04
N ASP A 37 1.28 8.99 12.60
CA ASP A 37 2.26 7.93 12.83
C ASP A 37 1.67 6.77 13.64
N LYS A 38 0.66 7.07 14.47
CA LYS A 38 -0.10 6.10 15.27
C LYS A 38 -1.09 5.27 14.45
N GLN A 39 -1.45 5.71 13.25
CA GLN A 39 -2.38 5.00 12.39
C GLN A 39 -1.63 3.88 11.67
N MET A 40 -2.11 2.64 11.79
CA MET A 40 -1.52 1.49 11.09
C MET A 40 -2.33 1.16 9.84
N ARG A 41 -1.64 0.79 8.77
CA ARG A 41 -2.23 0.24 7.55
C ARG A 41 -1.78 -1.20 7.33
N GLU A 42 -2.59 -1.94 6.60
CA GLU A 42 -2.32 -3.30 6.19
C GLU A 42 -1.82 -3.31 4.75
N GLU A 43 -0.69 -3.96 4.49
CA GLU A 43 -0.13 -4.13 3.15
C GLU A 43 -0.05 -5.61 2.75
N TYR A 44 -0.43 -5.88 1.51
CA TYR A 44 -0.42 -7.21 0.90
C TYR A 44 0.42 -7.15 -0.38
N HIS A 45 1.69 -7.52 -0.26
CA HIS A 45 2.65 -7.49 -1.37
C HIS A 45 2.58 -8.81 -2.13
N LEU A 46 2.19 -8.74 -3.40
CA LEU A 46 2.12 -9.87 -4.31
C LEU A 46 3.32 -9.84 -5.25
N THR A 47 4.15 -10.88 -5.18
CA THR A 47 5.32 -11.05 -6.06
C THR A 47 5.26 -12.39 -6.77
N PRO A 48 5.70 -12.48 -8.04
CA PRO A 48 5.87 -13.75 -8.69
C PRO A 48 6.88 -14.62 -7.95
N LYS A 49 6.63 -15.93 -7.86
CA LYS A 49 7.60 -16.87 -7.30
C LYS A 49 8.92 -16.78 -8.09
N ASP A 50 10.02 -16.72 -7.35
CA ASP A 50 11.38 -16.64 -7.90
C ASP A 50 11.62 -15.44 -8.83
N GLY A 51 10.75 -14.42 -8.78
CA GLY A 51 10.80 -13.26 -9.69
C GLY A 51 10.38 -13.58 -11.13
N ASN A 52 9.80 -14.75 -11.39
CA ASN A 52 9.35 -15.16 -12.71
C ASN A 52 7.90 -14.74 -12.97
N ILE A 53 7.68 -13.71 -13.79
CA ILE A 53 6.34 -13.23 -14.13
C ILE A 53 5.43 -14.25 -14.84
N GLN A 54 5.99 -15.35 -15.34
CA GLN A 54 5.22 -16.45 -15.95
C GLN A 54 4.93 -17.58 -14.94
N SER A 55 5.35 -17.44 -13.69
CA SER A 55 5.01 -18.38 -12.62
C SER A 55 3.49 -18.41 -12.40
N ASP A 56 2.94 -19.60 -12.24
CA ASP A 56 1.57 -19.84 -11.80
C ASP A 56 1.39 -19.66 -10.28
N VAL A 57 2.51 -19.58 -9.54
CA VAL A 57 2.52 -19.30 -8.10
C VAL A 57 2.85 -17.83 -7.84
N VAL A 58 2.00 -17.20 -7.03
CA VAL A 58 2.18 -15.86 -6.46
C VAL A 58 2.53 -15.99 -4.98
N LEU A 59 3.43 -15.14 -4.50
CA LEU A 59 3.77 -15.03 -3.08
C LEU A 59 3.04 -13.83 -2.48
N LEU A 60 2.36 -14.01 -1.35
CA LEU A 60 1.87 -12.94 -0.49
C LEU A 60 2.90 -12.69 0.60
N ASN A 61 3.47 -11.48 0.64
CA ASN A 61 4.45 -11.07 1.64
C ASN A 61 5.62 -12.08 1.75
N GLY A 62 6.03 -12.66 0.61
CA GLY A 62 7.08 -13.68 0.52
C GLY A 62 6.63 -15.14 0.71
N THR A 63 5.37 -15.38 1.10
CA THR A 63 4.83 -16.73 1.33
C THR A 63 3.96 -17.18 0.15
N PRO A 64 4.16 -18.38 -0.43
CA PRO A 64 3.33 -18.86 -1.54
C PRO A 64 1.86 -18.92 -1.19
N LEU A 65 1.03 -18.26 -1.99
CA LEU A 65 -0.42 -18.43 -1.96
C LEU A 65 -0.77 -19.73 -2.65
N LYS A 66 -1.13 -20.73 -1.85
CA LYS A 66 -1.61 -22.05 -2.29
C LYS A 66 -2.79 -22.43 -1.43
N LEU A 67 -3.69 -23.23 -2.01
CA LEU A 67 -4.77 -23.81 -1.24
C LEU A 67 -4.19 -24.66 -0.10
N THR A 68 -4.95 -24.76 0.99
CA THR A 68 -4.62 -25.66 2.10
C THR A 68 -4.69 -27.12 1.64
N GLU A 69 -4.25 -28.07 2.48
CA GLU A 69 -4.43 -29.50 2.21
C GLU A 69 -5.90 -29.89 2.01
N SER A 70 -6.82 -29.12 2.60
CA SER A 70 -8.27 -29.26 2.47
C SER A 70 -8.86 -28.52 1.27
N LEU A 71 -8.02 -27.93 0.41
CA LEU A 71 -8.40 -27.13 -0.77
C LEU A 71 -9.08 -25.78 -0.44
N ASP A 72 -8.94 -25.29 0.79
CA ASP A 72 -9.47 -23.99 1.18
C ASP A 72 -8.55 -22.84 0.76
N ILE A 73 -9.12 -21.65 0.61
CA ILE A 73 -8.34 -20.42 0.45
C ILE A 73 -7.60 -20.13 1.76
N PRO A 74 -6.26 -19.97 1.75
CA PRO A 74 -5.51 -19.71 2.96
C PRO A 74 -5.82 -18.32 3.52
N GLU A 75 -5.56 -18.12 4.81
CA GLU A 75 -5.62 -16.80 5.42
C GLU A 75 -4.64 -15.84 4.74
N LEU A 76 -5.14 -14.70 4.24
CA LEU A 76 -4.32 -13.66 3.64
C LEU A 76 -3.78 -12.73 4.73
N LYS A 77 -2.55 -12.99 5.19
CA LYS A 77 -1.94 -12.21 6.27
C LYS A 77 -1.28 -10.93 5.76
N PRO A 78 -1.67 -9.74 6.23
CA PRO A 78 -1.01 -8.49 5.89
C PRO A 78 0.32 -8.32 6.63
N VAL A 79 1.14 -7.39 6.13
CA VAL A 79 2.15 -6.70 6.94
C VAL A 79 1.51 -5.42 7.49
N ILE A 80 1.69 -5.17 8.78
CA ILE A 80 1.17 -3.96 9.44
C ILE A 80 2.27 -2.90 9.45
N ILE A 81 2.03 -1.76 8.79
CA ILE A 81 3.01 -0.68 8.63
C ILE A 81 2.41 0.65 9.11
N SER A 82 3.24 1.53 9.65
CA SER A 82 2.80 2.89 10.01
C SER A 82 2.37 3.64 8.77
N SER A 83 1.23 4.32 8.87
CA SER A 83 0.57 4.96 7.73
C SER A 83 1.37 6.14 7.16
N SER A 84 2.28 6.72 7.93
CA SER A 84 3.21 7.77 7.48
C SER A 84 4.39 7.26 6.66
N SER A 85 4.73 5.97 6.78
CA SER A 85 5.85 5.38 6.04
C SER A 85 5.50 5.27 4.55
N PRO A 86 6.45 5.47 3.62
CA PRO A 86 6.17 5.25 2.20
C PRO A 86 5.79 3.79 1.91
N ILE A 87 4.85 3.59 0.99
CA ILE A 87 4.52 2.29 0.41
C ILE A 87 5.59 1.96 -0.62
N LYS A 88 6.28 0.84 -0.43
CA LYS A 88 7.34 0.38 -1.35
C LYS A 88 6.78 -0.63 -2.33
N VAL A 89 6.71 -0.29 -3.62
CA VAL A 89 6.24 -1.20 -4.66
C VAL A 89 7.43 -1.73 -5.43
N GLY A 90 7.64 -3.04 -5.35
CA GLY A 90 8.74 -3.72 -6.04
C GLY A 90 8.54 -3.82 -7.56
N PRO A 91 9.61 -4.08 -8.32
CA PRO A 91 9.51 -4.34 -9.75
C PRO A 91 8.62 -5.56 -10.02
N GLN A 92 7.73 -5.47 -11.02
CA GLN A 92 6.85 -6.57 -11.45
C GLN A 92 6.01 -7.17 -10.31
N SER A 93 5.61 -6.32 -9.36
CA SER A 93 4.80 -6.70 -8.20
C SER A 93 3.52 -5.87 -8.15
N ILE A 94 2.57 -6.33 -7.34
CA ILE A 94 1.33 -5.62 -7.02
C ILE A 94 1.27 -5.49 -5.50
N VAL A 95 0.81 -4.36 -4.99
CA VAL A 95 0.59 -4.16 -3.55
C VAL A 95 -0.84 -3.72 -3.33
N PHE A 96 -1.59 -4.44 -2.51
CA PHE A 96 -2.86 -3.95 -1.98
C PHE A 96 -2.61 -3.30 -0.63
N VAL A 97 -3.20 -2.12 -0.42
CA VAL A 97 -3.05 -1.36 0.81
C VAL A 97 -4.43 -1.06 1.37
N ASN A 98 -4.68 -1.52 2.60
CA ASN A 98 -5.89 -1.23 3.33
C ASN A 98 -5.59 -0.19 4.42
N VAL A 99 -6.14 1.01 4.23
CA VAL A 99 -6.02 2.12 5.17
C VAL A 99 -7.32 2.26 5.95
N LYS A 100 -7.28 1.89 7.23
CA LYS A 100 -8.44 2.04 8.13
C LYS A 100 -8.64 3.50 8.47
N GLY A 101 -9.87 4.00 8.43
CA GLY A 101 -10.19 5.39 8.81
C GLY A 101 -9.77 6.45 7.78
N PHE A 102 -9.58 6.04 6.52
CA PHE A 102 -9.41 6.99 5.42
C PHE A 102 -10.69 7.82 5.24
N LYS A 103 -10.56 9.16 5.21
CA LYS A 103 -11.69 10.08 5.13
C LYS A 103 -12.07 10.29 3.67
N ALA A 104 -12.64 9.26 3.05
CA ALA A 104 -13.28 9.35 1.73
C ALA A 104 -14.80 9.40 1.88
N PRO A 105 -15.48 10.54 1.60
CA PRO A 105 -16.93 10.68 1.67
C PRO A 105 -17.67 9.68 0.78
N ALA A 106 -17.09 9.32 -0.36
CA ALA A 106 -17.65 8.28 -1.25
C ALA A 106 -17.68 6.88 -0.61
N CYS A 107 -16.91 6.65 0.46
CA CYS A 107 -16.85 5.39 1.22
C CYS A 107 -17.66 5.44 2.52
N ALA A 108 -18.35 6.56 2.83
CA ALA A 108 -19.26 6.60 3.96
C ALA A 108 -20.49 5.73 3.65
N ALA A 109 -20.91 4.89 4.62
CA ALA A 109 -22.14 4.13 4.49
C ALA A 109 -23.32 5.10 4.32
N SER A 110 -24.09 4.89 3.25
CA SER A 110 -25.32 5.62 2.93
C SER A 110 -26.43 5.37 3.95
#